data_AF-A0A3E0G7H8-F1
#
_entry.id   AF-A0A3E0G7H8-F1
#
_cell.length_a   1.000
_cell.length_b   1.000
_cell.length_c   1.000
_cell.angle_alpha   90.00
_cell.angle_beta   90.00
_cell.angle_gamma   90.00
#
_symmetry.space_group_name_H-M   'P 1'
#
loop_
_entity.id
_entity.type
_entity.pdbx_description
1 polymer ?
#
loop_
_entity_poly.entity_id
_entity_poly.type
_entity_poly.pdbx_seq_one_letter_code
_entity_poly.pdbx_strand_id
1 'polypeptide(L)'
;MSDDATTSGEPALPAGFTVETCIVVACRTCQRAYGDEEEGVTVHFSGLDDAARTITAAGWWVTQQGTQCYDCAASEACATLGHAWPDWALCRCEGRIPAHVQQMEFRTCAGCGEQEERRAHTTTGGA
;
A
#
# COMPACT_ATOMS: atom_id res chain seq x y z
N MET A 1 -28.42 35.84 -23.56
CA MET A 1 -27.17 35.32 -22.99
C MET A 1 -27.14 33.88 -23.41
N SER A 2 -26.43 33.63 -24.50
CA SER A 2 -26.46 32.37 -25.24
C SER A 2 -25.25 31.56 -24.83
N ASP A 3 -25.51 30.35 -24.35
CA ASP A 3 -24.50 29.34 -24.07
C ASP A 3 -24.04 28.72 -25.40
N ASP A 4 -22.88 29.16 -25.90
CA ASP A 4 -22.18 28.47 -26.99
C ASP A 4 -21.46 27.25 -26.43
N ALA A 5 -22.16 26.11 -26.43
CA ALA A 5 -21.56 24.81 -26.21
C ALA A 5 -20.68 24.45 -27.41
N THR A 6 -19.39 24.80 -27.31
CA THR A 6 -18.36 24.37 -28.27
C THR A 6 -18.20 22.85 -28.15
N THR A 7 -18.89 22.12 -29.02
CA THR A 7 -18.64 20.70 -29.26
C THR A 7 -17.26 20.60 -29.91
N SER A 8 -16.24 20.29 -29.13
CA SER A 8 -14.90 20.01 -29.64
C SER A 8 -14.97 18.74 -30.47
N GLY A 9 -14.85 18.86 -31.79
CA GLY A 9 -14.81 17.74 -32.71
C GLY A 9 -13.52 16.95 -32.50
N GLU A 10 -13.63 15.83 -31.80
CA GLU A 10 -12.53 14.87 -31.68
C GLU A 10 -12.16 14.37 -33.08
N PRO A 11 -10.87 14.40 -33.48
CA PRO A 11 -10.47 13.96 -34.80
C PRO A 11 -10.81 12.47 -34.99
N ALA A 12 -11.43 12.14 -36.13
CA ALA A 12 -11.72 10.76 -36.47
C ALA A 12 -10.41 9.93 -36.53
N LEU A 13 -10.40 8.79 -35.85
CA LEU A 13 -9.25 7.89 -35.80
C LEU A 13 -8.94 7.31 -37.20
N PRO A 14 -7.67 7.10 -37.56
CA PRO A 14 -7.31 6.42 -38.81
C PRO A 14 -7.84 4.99 -38.88
N ALA A 15 -7.92 4.43 -40.08
CA ALA A 15 -8.30 3.03 -40.27
C ALA A 15 -7.34 2.09 -39.52
N GLY A 16 -7.91 1.11 -38.81
CA GLY A 16 -7.15 0.12 -38.01
C GLY A 16 -6.88 0.52 -36.56
N PHE A 17 -7.36 1.68 -36.10
CA PHE A 17 -7.28 2.09 -34.69
C PHE A 17 -8.63 1.93 -33.99
N THR A 18 -8.59 1.51 -32.72
CA THR A 18 -9.75 1.49 -31.82
C THR A 18 -9.45 2.32 -30.57
N VAL A 19 -10.48 2.95 -30.00
CA VAL A 19 -10.42 3.58 -28.69
C VAL A 19 -11.23 2.74 -27.73
N GLU A 20 -10.62 2.41 -26.60
CA GLU A 20 -11.25 1.66 -25.53
C GLU A 20 -11.13 2.45 -24.23
N THR A 21 -12.25 2.56 -23.51
CA THR A 21 -12.24 3.09 -22.15
C THR A 21 -12.09 1.94 -21.17
N CYS A 22 -11.10 2.06 -20.30
CA CYS A 22 -10.75 1.08 -19.31
C CYS A 22 -10.65 1.73 -17.93
N ILE A 23 -10.72 0.90 -16.90
CA ILE A 23 -10.64 1.32 -15.51
C ILE A 23 -9.30 0.87 -14.95
N VAL A 24 -8.60 1.80 -14.30
CA VAL A 24 -7.41 1.51 -13.50
C VAL A 24 -7.76 1.78 -12.05
N VAL A 25 -7.35 0.87 -11.16
CA VAL A 25 -7.57 1.01 -9.73
C VAL A 25 -6.29 1.52 -9.09
N ALA A 26 -6.40 2.52 -8.22
CA ALA A 26 -5.30 2.99 -7.38
C ALA A 26 -5.76 3.17 -5.93
N CYS A 27 -4.84 3.04 -4.98
CA CYS A 27 -5.15 3.25 -3.57
C CYS A 27 -5.43 4.74 -3.34
N ARG A 28 -6.59 5.08 -2.75
CA ARG A 28 -6.93 6.49 -2.47
C ARG A 28 -5.91 7.22 -1.60
N THR A 29 -5.19 6.49 -0.75
CA THR A 29 -4.25 7.06 0.23
C THR A 29 -2.86 7.25 -0.37
N CYS A 30 -2.24 6.18 -0.86
CA CYS A 30 -0.86 6.23 -1.38
C CYS A 30 -0.77 6.38 -2.91
N GLN A 31 -1.89 6.36 -3.62
CA GLN A 31 -1.98 6.47 -5.08
C GLN A 31 -1.26 5.36 -5.87
N ARG A 32 -0.78 4.30 -5.18
CA ARG A 32 -0.22 3.11 -5.83
C ARG A 32 -1.28 2.44 -6.68
N ALA A 33 -0.98 2.16 -7.94
CA ALA A 33 -1.87 1.43 -8.83
C ALA A 33 -1.90 -0.06 -8.48
N TYR A 34 -3.03 -0.71 -8.73
CA TYR A 34 -3.15 -2.16 -8.60
C TYR A 34 -2.33 -2.85 -9.70
N GLY A 35 -1.44 -3.77 -9.30
CA GLY A 35 -0.50 -4.48 -10.20
C GLY A 35 0.89 -3.85 -10.31
N ASP A 36 1.10 -2.66 -9.74
CA ASP A 36 2.38 -1.92 -9.78
C ASP A 36 3.40 -2.40 -8.72
N GLU A 37 3.16 -3.54 -8.08
CA GLU A 37 3.94 -3.98 -6.92
C GLU A 37 5.26 -4.65 -7.28
N GLU A 38 5.37 -5.31 -8.45
CA GLU A 38 6.57 -6.06 -8.85
C GLU A 38 7.08 -5.74 -10.28
N GLU A 39 6.21 -5.46 -11.24
CA GLU A 39 6.60 -5.39 -12.66
C GLU A 39 6.31 -4.04 -13.35
N GLY A 40 5.83 -3.02 -12.61
CA GLY A 40 5.48 -1.73 -13.21
C GLY A 40 4.30 -1.81 -14.19
N VAL A 41 3.48 -2.86 -14.08
CA VAL A 41 2.34 -3.09 -14.98
C VAL A 41 1.09 -2.43 -14.42
N THR A 42 0.34 -1.76 -15.29
CA THR A 42 -0.98 -1.24 -14.94
C THR A 42 -2.04 -2.23 -15.40
N VAL A 43 -2.87 -2.71 -14.47
CA VAL A 43 -3.98 -3.59 -14.80
C VAL A 43 -5.20 -2.76 -15.22
N HIS A 44 -5.75 -3.11 -16.37
CA HIS A 44 -6.93 -2.47 -16.95
C HIS A 44 -8.14 -3.39 -16.81
N PHE A 45 -9.26 -2.83 -16.34
CA PHE A 45 -10.54 -3.52 -16.22
C PHE A 45 -11.57 -2.96 -17.18
N SER A 46 -12.48 -3.81 -17.65
CA SER A 46 -13.59 -3.42 -18.52
C SER A 46 -14.79 -2.84 -17.77
N GLY A 47 -14.82 -2.93 -16.43
CA GLY A 47 -15.95 -2.45 -15.61
C GLY A 47 -15.65 -2.41 -14.12
N LEU A 48 -16.39 -1.56 -13.39
CA LEU A 48 -16.19 -1.31 -11.96
C LEU A 48 -16.44 -2.55 -11.11
N ASP A 49 -17.47 -3.33 -11.43
CA ASP A 49 -17.80 -4.56 -10.68
C ASP A 49 -16.69 -5.59 -10.78
N ASP A 50 -16.08 -5.72 -11.97
CA ASP A 50 -14.98 -6.66 -12.19
C ASP A 50 -13.70 -6.21 -11.49
N ALA A 51 -13.39 -4.91 -11.58
CA ALA A 51 -12.31 -4.30 -10.83
C ALA A 51 -12.48 -4.51 -9.32
N ALA A 52 -13.65 -4.19 -8.77
CA ALA A 52 -13.96 -4.31 -7.35
C ALA A 52 -13.83 -5.77 -6.86
N ARG A 53 -14.43 -6.73 -7.58
CA ARG A 53 -14.30 -8.15 -7.21
C ARG A 53 -12.84 -8.61 -7.22
N THR A 54 -12.09 -8.24 -8.26
CA THR A 54 -10.70 -8.68 -8.44
C THR A 54 -9.81 -8.14 -7.33
N ILE A 55 -9.84 -6.84 -7.08
CA ILE A 55 -8.97 -6.23 -6.07
C ILE A 55 -9.39 -6.67 -4.65
N THR A 56 -10.69 -6.86 -4.38
CA THR A 56 -11.14 -7.40 -3.09
C THR A 56 -10.65 -8.82 -2.87
N ALA A 57 -10.66 -9.68 -3.90
CA ALA A 57 -10.08 -11.01 -3.82
C ALA A 57 -8.56 -10.97 -3.58
N ALA A 58 -7.87 -9.93 -4.06
CA ALA A 58 -6.46 -9.65 -3.79
C ALA A 58 -6.20 -8.95 -2.44
N GLY A 59 -7.21 -8.82 -1.58
CA GLY A 59 -7.05 -8.23 -0.24
C GLY A 59 -7.07 -6.71 -0.20
N TRP A 60 -7.45 -6.02 -1.27
CA TRP A 60 -7.74 -4.59 -1.22
C TRP A 60 -9.12 -4.32 -0.63
N TRP A 61 -9.25 -3.18 0.05
CA TRP A 61 -10.53 -2.73 0.57
C TRP A 61 -11.25 -1.88 -0.46
N VAL A 62 -12.56 -2.13 -0.63
CA VAL A 62 -13.45 -1.33 -1.49
C VAL A 62 -14.57 -0.81 -0.60
N THR A 63 -14.63 0.52 -0.42
CA THR A 63 -15.66 1.17 0.40
C THR A 63 -16.34 2.28 -0.39
N GLN A 64 -17.37 2.91 0.19
CA GLN A 64 -18.01 4.09 -0.41
C GLN A 64 -17.06 5.28 -0.61
N GLN A 65 -15.93 5.31 0.12
CA GLN A 65 -14.91 6.36 0.02
C GLN A 65 -13.83 6.03 -1.02
N GLY A 66 -13.96 4.92 -1.75
CA GLY A 66 -13.01 4.45 -2.75
C GLY A 66 -12.23 3.22 -2.31
N THR A 67 -11.17 2.91 -3.05
CA THR A 67 -10.35 1.71 -2.87
C THR A 67 -9.10 2.00 -2.03
N GLN A 68 -8.61 1.00 -1.29
CA GLN A 68 -7.43 1.14 -0.44
C GLN A 68 -6.61 -0.15 -0.46
N CYS A 69 -5.29 -0.02 -0.62
CA CYS A 69 -4.38 -1.17 -0.58
C CYS A 69 -4.24 -1.69 0.86
N TYR A 70 -3.72 -2.92 0.97
CA TYR A 70 -3.53 -3.60 2.25
C TYR A 70 -2.67 -2.79 3.23
N ASP A 71 -1.55 -2.21 2.78
CA ASP A 71 -0.65 -1.46 3.66
C ASP A 71 -1.34 -0.24 4.28
N CYS A 72 -2.08 0.52 3.46
CA CYS A 72 -2.77 1.71 3.93
C CYS A 72 -3.95 1.36 4.85
N ALA A 73 -4.70 0.30 4.55
CA ALA A 73 -5.78 -0.17 5.40
C ALA A 73 -5.24 -0.67 6.76
N ALA A 74 -4.14 -1.42 6.77
CA ALA A 74 -3.49 -1.89 7.98
C ALA A 74 -2.94 -0.73 8.83
N SER A 75 -2.36 0.28 8.19
CA SER A 75 -1.85 1.48 8.84
C SER A 75 -2.98 2.30 9.49
N GLU A 76 -4.09 2.50 8.78
CA GLU A 76 -5.29 3.19 9.30
C GLU A 76 -5.91 2.44 10.50
N ALA A 77 -5.98 1.11 10.41
CA ALA A 77 -6.45 0.28 11.51
C ALA A 77 -5.55 0.40 12.75
N CYS A 78 -4.22 0.36 12.58
CA CYS A 78 -3.29 0.52 13.70
C CYS A 78 -3.33 1.94 14.30
N ALA A 79 -3.51 2.98 13.49
CA ALA A 79 -3.68 4.35 13.97
C ALA A 79 -4.94 4.51 14.85
N THR A 80 -5.98 3.72 14.56
CA THR A 80 -7.26 3.78 15.29
C THR A 80 -7.27 2.87 16.53
N LEU A 81 -6.73 1.67 16.42
CA LEU A 81 -6.85 0.61 17.44
C LEU A 81 -5.58 0.45 18.29
N GLY A 82 -4.49 1.11 17.90
CA GLY A 82 -3.16 0.85 18.42
C GLY A 82 -2.45 -0.29 17.69
N HIS A 83 -1.13 -0.36 17.88
CA HIS A 83 -0.30 -1.37 17.25
C HIS A 83 -0.27 -2.68 18.04
N ALA A 84 -0.31 -3.79 17.32
CA ALA A 84 -0.09 -5.13 17.86
C ALA A 84 1.41 -5.45 17.88
N TRP A 85 2.09 -4.92 18.89
CA TRP A 85 3.52 -5.12 19.08
C TRP A 85 3.83 -6.48 19.73
N PRO A 86 4.70 -7.33 19.13
CA PRO A 86 5.25 -8.47 19.84
C PRO A 86 6.28 -8.02 20.89
N ASP A 87 6.81 -9.00 21.63
CA ASP A 87 7.96 -8.79 22.50
C ASP A 87 9.16 -8.29 21.68
N TRP A 88 10.01 -7.51 22.35
CA TRP A 88 11.25 -7.00 21.78
C TRP A 88 12.19 -8.15 21.43
N ALA A 89 12.68 -8.16 20.19
CA ALA A 89 13.64 -9.13 19.70
C ALA A 89 15.02 -8.48 19.52
N LEU A 90 16.07 -9.17 19.94
CA LEU A 90 17.44 -8.76 19.63
C LEU A 90 17.69 -8.85 18.12
N CYS A 91 18.59 -7.98 17.63
CA CYS A 91 19.08 -8.12 16.27
C CYS A 91 19.59 -9.54 16.00
N ARG A 92 19.05 -10.21 14.97
CA ARG A 92 19.46 -11.59 14.57
C ARG A 92 20.95 -11.69 14.25
N CYS A 93 21.62 -10.57 13.99
CA CYS A 93 23.07 -10.56 13.79
C CYS A 93 23.87 -10.86 15.07
N GLU A 94 23.28 -10.81 16.27
CA GLU A 94 23.95 -11.06 17.56
C GLU A 94 25.23 -10.19 17.76
N GLY A 95 25.25 -8.99 17.18
CA GLY A 95 26.42 -8.11 17.20
C GLY A 95 27.54 -8.49 16.22
N ARG A 96 27.35 -9.49 15.36
CA ARG A 96 28.34 -9.89 14.32
C ARG A 96 28.54 -8.84 13.23
N ILE A 97 27.58 -7.94 13.04
CA ILE A 97 27.72 -6.77 12.16
C ILE A 97 28.23 -5.61 13.02
N PRO A 98 29.45 -5.09 12.80
CA PRO A 98 30.02 -4.01 13.61
C PRO A 98 29.15 -2.75 13.68
N ALA A 99 28.36 -2.46 12.65
CA ALA A 99 27.39 -1.36 12.68
C ALA A 99 26.22 -1.58 13.66
N HIS A 100 25.97 -2.83 14.08
CA HIS A 100 24.87 -3.23 14.96
C HIS A 100 25.32 -3.63 16.38
N VAL A 101 26.58 -3.35 16.76
CA VAL A 101 27.16 -3.73 18.07
C VAL A 101 26.50 -3.06 19.29
N GLN A 102 25.62 -2.08 19.11
CA GLN A 102 24.92 -1.41 20.21
C GLN A 102 23.78 -2.24 20.84
N GLN A 103 23.68 -3.55 20.53
CA GLN A 103 22.63 -4.44 21.03
C GLN A 103 21.23 -3.79 20.86
N MET A 104 20.88 -3.48 19.61
CA MET A 104 19.55 -2.94 19.31
C MET A 104 18.50 -4.06 19.43
N GLU A 105 17.41 -3.74 20.10
CA GLU A 105 16.18 -4.50 20.07
C GLU A 105 15.22 -3.87 19.07
N PHE A 106 14.51 -4.70 18.33
CA PHE A 106 13.47 -4.26 17.43
C PHE A 106 12.19 -5.05 17.67
N ARG A 107 11.07 -4.47 17.24
CA ARG A 107 9.80 -5.16 17.11
C ARG A 107 9.07 -4.60 15.90
N THR A 108 8.25 -5.44 15.28
CA THR A 108 7.49 -5.10 14.08
C THR A 108 6.02 -5.34 14.37
N CYS A 109 5.17 -4.35 14.10
CA CYS A 109 3.74 -4.47 14.32
C CYS A 109 3.19 -5.58 13.42
N ALA A 110 2.50 -6.56 14.01
CA ALA A 110 1.97 -7.70 13.27
C ALA A 110 0.87 -7.31 12.25
N GLY A 111 0.27 -6.12 12.40
CA GLY A 111 -0.73 -5.59 11.48
C GLY A 111 -0.13 -4.81 10.31
N CYS A 112 0.49 -3.66 10.61
CA CYS A 112 0.96 -2.72 9.59
C CYS A 112 2.43 -2.87 9.19
N GLY A 113 3.21 -3.70 9.86
CA GLY A 113 4.65 -3.84 9.57
C GLY A 113 5.52 -2.67 10.02
N GLU A 114 4.96 -1.66 10.70
CA GLU A 114 5.77 -0.58 11.30
C GLU A 114 6.80 -1.15 12.27
N GLN A 115 7.97 -0.53 12.34
CA GLN A 115 9.09 -0.99 13.14
C GLN A 115 9.50 0.07 14.16
N GLU A 116 9.71 -0.36 15.40
CA GLU A 116 10.38 0.44 16.41
C GLU A 116 11.69 -0.23 16.83
N GLU A 117 12.65 0.61 17.20
CA GLU A 117 13.96 0.18 17.69
C GLU A 117 14.27 0.84 19.03
N ARG A 118 14.99 0.11 19.89
CA ARG A 118 15.53 0.66 21.14
C ARG A 118 16.87 0.02 21.47
N ARG A 119 17.63 0.66 22.35
CA ARG A 119 18.81 0.03 22.94
C ARG A 119 18.38 -1.06 23.92
N ALA A 120 19.00 -2.23 23.84
CA ALA A 120 18.80 -3.28 24.83
C ALA A 120 19.15 -2.74 26.22
N HIS A 121 18.28 -3.01 27.19
CA HIS A 121 18.62 -2.79 28.56
C HIS A 121 19.65 -3.86 28.94
N THR A 122 20.90 -3.45 29.18
CA THR A 122 21.86 -4.31 29.87
C THR A 122 21.32 -4.53 31.27
N THR A 123 20.62 -5.64 31.46
CA THR A 123 20.30 -6.12 32.79
C THR A 123 21.63 -6.59 33.36
N THR A 124 22.32 -5.70 34.08
CA THR A 124 23.52 -6.02 34.81
C THR A 124 23.13 -7.09 35.82
N GLY A 125 23.37 -8.36 35.47
CA GLY A 125 23.13 -9.49 36.35
C GLY A 125 23.90 -9.23 37.64
N GLY A 126 23.16 -9.09 38.74
CA GLY A 126 23.72 -9.05 40.09
C GLY A 126 24.54 -10.32 40.31
N ALA A 127 25.80 -10.10 40.69
CA ALA A 127 26.68 -11.13 41.23
C ALA A 127 26.18 -11.64 42.59
#